data_AF-A0A143X7V7-F1
#
_entry.id   AF-A0A143X7V7-F1
#
_cell.length_a   1.000
_cell.length_b   1.000
_cell.length_c   1.000
_cell.angle_alpha   90.00
_cell.angle_beta   90.00
_cell.angle_gamma   90.00
#
_symmetry.space_group_name_H-M   'P 1'
#
loop_
_entity.id
_entity.type
_entity.pdbx_description
1 polymer ?
#
loop_
_entity_poly.entity_id
_entity_poly.type
_entity_poly.pdbx_seq_one_letter_code
_entity_poly.pdbx_strand_id
1 'polypeptide(L)'
;MKKIISLSLAFFMLLTLVACGSQTGSDTLTGSYRIHVSGYDWGAGVDSIMVTLDHVVDAVDPEDFVIQETKQATDFASENKDVVIVNNERSIKDVYLCDEKGEKTDQASKYIQFELGVSPTEGSPLLYSAKTGFNTWSGPYELNIQLSEDADLTSNGKEVTSWTIDTAYTERVTSVDQFKK
;
A
#
# COMPACT_ATOMS: atom_id res chain seq x y z
N MET A 1 40.42 -62.60 -27.03
CA MET A 1 39.87 -61.23 -26.98
C MET A 1 38.58 -61.30 -26.18
N LYS A 2 38.52 -60.67 -25.00
CA LYS A 2 37.37 -60.66 -24.07
C LYS A 2 36.71 -59.28 -24.13
N LYS A 3 35.40 -59.18 -24.42
CA LYS A 3 34.45 -58.11 -23.98
C LYS A 3 33.03 -58.71 -24.13
N ILE A 4 32.42 -59.28 -23.10
CA ILE A 4 31.65 -58.68 -21.98
C ILE A 4 30.38 -57.94 -22.48
N ILE A 5 29.24 -58.57 -22.15
CA ILE A 5 27.85 -58.08 -22.19
C ILE A 5 27.64 -57.06 -21.06
N SER A 6 26.90 -55.97 -21.29
CA SER A 6 26.21 -55.19 -20.24
C SER A 6 25.31 -54.13 -20.91
N LEU A 7 23.97 -54.19 -20.84
CA LEU A 7 23.05 -53.86 -19.73
C LEU A 7 22.46 -52.44 -19.92
N SER A 8 21.15 -52.42 -20.16
CA SER A 8 20.26 -51.26 -20.27
C SER A 8 20.31 -50.36 -19.04
N LEU A 9 20.57 -49.07 -19.24
CA LEU A 9 20.53 -48.05 -18.19
C LEU A 9 19.23 -47.23 -18.33
N ALA A 10 18.28 -47.47 -17.43
CA ALA A 10 17.08 -46.65 -17.28
C ALA A 10 17.45 -45.34 -16.59
N PHE A 11 17.13 -44.21 -17.23
CA PHE A 11 17.34 -42.87 -16.71
C PHE A 11 16.17 -42.51 -15.79
N PHE A 12 16.36 -42.69 -14.48
CA PHE A 12 15.43 -42.22 -13.45
C PHE A 12 15.56 -40.70 -13.35
N MET A 13 14.58 -39.97 -13.89
CA MET A 13 14.46 -38.52 -13.71
C MET A 13 14.01 -38.26 -12.27
N LEU A 14 14.94 -37.82 -11.42
CA LEU A 14 14.63 -37.37 -10.06
C LEU A 14 13.84 -36.06 -10.16
N LEU A 15 12.53 -36.12 -9.93
CA LEU A 15 11.72 -34.95 -9.60
C LEU A 15 12.12 -34.52 -8.18
N THR A 16 12.94 -33.49 -8.05
CA THR A 16 13.13 -32.83 -6.76
C THR A 16 11.85 -32.05 -6.45
N LEU A 17 10.96 -32.65 -5.66
CA LEU A 17 9.95 -31.89 -4.94
C LEU A 17 10.68 -30.91 -4.03
N VAL A 18 10.69 -29.63 -4.41
CA VAL A 18 10.89 -28.55 -3.43
C VAL A 18 9.66 -28.60 -2.54
N ALA A 19 9.81 -29.24 -1.39
CA ALA A 19 8.83 -29.14 -0.32
C ALA A 19 8.86 -27.68 0.17
N CYS A 20 7.90 -26.87 -0.29
CA CYS A 20 7.57 -25.60 0.35
C CYS A 20 7.05 -25.98 1.74
N GLY A 21 7.94 -26.00 2.73
CA GLY A 21 7.55 -26.22 4.10
C GLY A 21 6.75 -25.01 4.56
N SER A 22 5.43 -25.16 4.69
CA SER A 22 4.60 -24.19 5.39
C SER A 22 5.19 -24.02 6.79
N GLN A 23 5.80 -22.86 7.04
CA GLN A 23 6.30 -22.49 8.35
C GLN A 23 5.08 -22.26 9.23
N THR A 24 4.82 -23.15 10.19
CA THR A 24 3.78 -22.95 11.21
C THR A 24 4.24 -21.84 12.15
N GLY A 25 3.83 -20.61 11.86
CA GLY A 25 4.04 -19.44 12.68
C GLY A 25 3.19 -18.30 12.17
N SER A 26 2.81 -17.41 13.07
CA SER A 26 2.16 -16.16 12.73
C SER A 26 3.15 -15.01 12.84
N ASP A 27 2.93 -13.96 12.06
CA ASP A 27 3.70 -12.73 12.13
C ASP A 27 2.82 -11.52 12.46
N THR A 28 3.47 -10.46 12.96
CA THR A 28 2.82 -9.20 13.35
C THR A 28 3.58 -8.03 12.76
N LEU A 29 2.96 -7.29 11.84
CA LEU A 29 3.59 -6.18 11.14
C LEU A 29 3.14 -4.84 11.72
N THR A 30 4.11 -3.96 11.91
CA THR A 30 3.87 -2.56 12.27
C THR A 30 4.53 -1.63 11.26
N GLY A 31 3.98 -0.45 11.06
CA GLY A 31 4.56 0.46 10.09
C GLY A 31 4.00 1.87 10.14
N SER A 32 4.53 2.68 9.23
CA SER A 32 4.07 4.04 8.98
C SER A 32 4.08 4.30 7.48
N TYR A 33 3.57 5.46 7.05
CA TYR A 33 3.52 5.76 5.63
C TYR A 33 3.82 7.22 5.34
N ARG A 34 4.33 7.47 4.13
CA ARG A 34 4.39 8.81 3.52
C ARG A 34 3.35 8.92 2.42
N ILE A 35 2.89 10.14 2.19
CA ILE A 35 1.98 10.46 1.10
C ILE A 35 2.71 11.17 -0.03
N HIS A 36 2.29 10.91 -1.26
CA HIS A 36 2.60 11.75 -2.41
C HIS A 36 1.35 12.53 -2.82
N VAL A 37 1.55 13.81 -3.17
CA VAL A 37 0.47 14.72 -3.61
C VAL A 37 0.79 15.26 -4.99
N SER A 38 -0.14 15.03 -5.91
CA SER A 38 -0.10 15.58 -7.27
C SER A 38 -1.14 16.68 -7.48
N GLY A 39 -0.87 17.55 -8.45
CA GLY A 39 -1.82 18.54 -8.94
C GLY A 39 -2.58 18.02 -10.16
N TYR A 40 -3.89 18.22 -10.16
CA TYR A 40 -4.81 17.89 -11.25
C TYR A 40 -5.61 19.13 -11.64
N ASP A 41 -6.30 19.09 -12.78
CA ASP A 41 -7.14 20.20 -13.26
C ASP A 41 -8.28 20.57 -12.28
N TRP A 42 -8.65 19.65 -11.38
CA TRP A 42 -9.66 19.83 -10.34
C TRP A 42 -9.07 20.01 -8.93
N GLY A 43 -7.75 20.19 -8.81
CA GLY A 43 -7.07 20.46 -7.54
C GLY A 43 -6.03 19.41 -7.16
N ALA A 44 -5.53 19.50 -5.93
CA ALA A 44 -4.55 18.55 -5.41
C ALA A 44 -5.22 17.23 -5.00
N GLY A 45 -4.52 16.11 -5.18
CA GLY A 45 -4.94 14.80 -4.72
C GLY A 45 -3.77 13.97 -4.21
N VAL A 46 -3.98 13.22 -3.14
CA VAL A 46 -3.05 12.16 -2.72
C VAL A 46 -3.23 10.99 -3.66
N ASP A 47 -2.27 10.77 -4.53
CA ASP A 47 -2.35 9.80 -5.63
C ASP A 47 -1.52 8.55 -5.40
N SER A 48 -0.62 8.59 -4.42
CA SER A 48 0.12 7.41 -4.01
C SER A 48 0.58 7.52 -2.56
N ILE A 49 0.78 6.37 -1.93
CA ILE A 49 1.39 6.27 -0.60
C ILE A 49 2.45 5.19 -0.58
N MET A 50 3.48 5.39 0.22
CA MET A 50 4.49 4.38 0.46
C MET A 50 4.46 4.00 1.93
N VAL A 51 4.08 2.76 2.20
CA VAL A 51 4.12 2.15 3.53
C VAL A 51 5.51 1.60 3.77
N THR A 52 6.07 1.87 4.94
CA THR A 52 7.30 1.27 5.46
C THR A 52 6.96 0.44 6.68
N LEU A 53 7.23 -0.85 6.59
CA LEU A 53 7.02 -1.85 7.63
C LEU A 53 8.30 -2.04 8.47
N ASP A 54 8.15 -2.60 9.66
CA ASP A 54 9.25 -2.97 10.55
C ASP A 54 10.06 -4.15 10.02
N HIS A 55 9.44 -5.02 9.22
CA HIS A 55 10.09 -6.09 8.47
C HIS A 55 9.36 -6.44 7.16
N VAL A 56 9.89 -7.40 6.41
CA VAL A 56 9.48 -7.66 5.02
C VAL A 56 8.13 -8.38 4.91
N VAL A 57 7.46 -8.18 3.79
CA VAL A 57 6.39 -9.04 3.27
C VAL A 57 6.85 -9.73 1.99
N ASP A 58 6.34 -10.91 1.71
CA ASP A 58 6.80 -11.77 0.62
C ASP A 58 6.17 -11.39 -0.73
N ALA A 59 4.88 -11.00 -0.71
CA ALA A 59 4.10 -10.56 -1.86
C ALA A 59 2.94 -9.66 -1.39
N VAL A 60 2.26 -9.00 -2.33
CA VAL A 60 1.07 -8.17 -2.07
C VAL A 60 0.09 -8.30 -3.23
N ASP A 61 -1.21 -8.32 -2.94
CA ASP A 61 -2.31 -8.19 -3.90
C ASP A 61 -3.18 -6.97 -3.54
N PRO A 62 -3.70 -6.19 -4.51
CA PRO A 62 -4.62 -5.08 -4.21
C PRO A 62 -5.83 -5.49 -3.37
N GLU A 63 -6.35 -6.71 -3.53
CA GLU A 63 -7.53 -7.24 -2.82
C GLU A 63 -7.25 -7.52 -1.33
N ASP A 64 -5.98 -7.62 -0.94
CA ASP A 64 -5.58 -7.81 0.47
C ASP A 64 -5.80 -6.55 1.31
N PHE A 65 -6.10 -5.39 0.70
CA PHE A 65 -6.08 -4.11 1.39
C PHE A 65 -7.37 -3.31 1.22
N VAL A 66 -7.71 -2.57 2.28
CA VAL A 66 -8.73 -1.53 2.28
C VAL A 66 -8.12 -0.26 2.88
N ILE A 67 -8.29 0.88 2.20
CA ILE A 67 -7.80 2.17 2.69
C ILE A 67 -8.98 3.09 2.97
N GLN A 68 -9.07 3.59 4.20
CA GLN A 68 -10.08 4.56 4.63
C GLN A 68 -9.42 5.91 4.90
N GLU A 69 -9.94 6.97 4.28
CA GLU A 69 -9.51 8.35 4.46
C GLU A 69 -10.40 9.07 5.48
N THR A 70 -9.79 9.60 6.53
CA THR A 70 -10.45 10.47 7.50
C THR A 70 -10.01 11.91 7.25
N LYS A 71 -10.96 12.78 6.92
CA LYS A 71 -10.67 14.19 6.64
C LYS A 71 -11.79 15.14 7.05
N GLN A 72 -11.49 16.42 7.07
CA GLN A 72 -12.47 17.49 7.12
C GLN A 72 -13.08 17.71 5.74
N ALA A 73 -14.39 17.97 5.72
CA ALA A 73 -15.13 18.44 4.55
C ALA A 73 -16.08 19.56 4.96
N THR A 74 -16.34 20.49 4.04
CA THR A 74 -17.42 21.44 4.22
C THR A 74 -18.73 20.79 3.83
N ASP A 75 -19.68 20.77 4.76
CA ASP A 75 -21.05 20.37 4.50
C ASP A 75 -21.77 21.48 3.74
N PHE A 76 -21.83 21.34 2.42
CA PHE A 76 -22.53 22.28 1.56
C PHE A 76 -24.06 22.23 1.70
N ALA A 77 -24.63 21.17 2.29
CA ALA A 77 -26.06 21.08 2.57
C ALA A 77 -26.44 21.85 3.83
N SER A 78 -25.53 22.02 4.79
CA SER A 78 -25.76 22.84 5.98
C SER A 78 -25.96 24.33 5.63
N GLU A 79 -26.84 25.01 6.36
CA GLU A 79 -27.09 26.45 6.20
C GLU A 79 -25.82 27.27 6.44
N ASN A 80 -25.06 26.90 7.48
CA ASN A 80 -23.85 27.62 7.92
C ASN A 80 -22.56 27.14 7.25
N LYS A 81 -22.63 26.17 6.32
CA LYS A 81 -21.46 25.56 5.67
C LYS A 81 -20.44 25.06 6.71
N ASP A 82 -20.95 24.26 7.63
CA ASP A 82 -20.18 23.73 8.75
C ASP A 82 -19.08 22.78 8.25
N VAL A 83 -18.00 22.68 9.03
CA VAL A 83 -16.92 21.73 8.78
C VAL A 83 -17.21 20.47 9.58
N VAL A 84 -17.24 19.34 8.89
CA VAL A 84 -17.51 18.02 9.47
C VAL A 84 -16.35 17.08 9.19
N ILE A 85 -16.22 16.02 10.00
CA ILE A 85 -15.31 14.91 9.72
C ILE A 85 -16.06 13.89 8.88
N VAL A 86 -15.44 13.47 7.78
CA VAL A 86 -15.93 12.42 6.88
C VAL A 86 -14.91 11.29 6.81
N ASN A 87 -15.42 10.09 6.59
CA ASN A 87 -14.64 8.89 6.33
C ASN A 87 -15.01 8.39 4.93
N ASN A 88 -14.03 8.23 4.05
CA ASN A 88 -14.24 7.79 2.68
C ASN A 88 -13.30 6.63 2.36
N GLU A 89 -13.79 5.62 1.66
CA GLU A 89 -12.92 4.60 1.11
C GLU A 89 -12.10 5.17 -0.05
N ARG A 90 -10.83 4.76 -0.15
CA ARG A 90 -9.93 5.13 -1.24
C ARG A 90 -9.81 3.97 -2.21
N SER A 91 -9.94 4.27 -3.50
CA SER A 91 -9.73 3.28 -4.55
C SER A 91 -8.26 2.93 -4.64
N ILE A 92 -7.92 1.64 -4.56
CA ILE A 92 -6.58 1.13 -4.84
C ILE A 92 -6.51 0.75 -6.32
N LYS A 93 -5.61 1.39 -7.08
CA LYS A 93 -5.41 1.13 -8.51
C LYS A 93 -4.36 0.06 -8.75
N ASP A 94 -3.28 0.11 -7.96
CA ASP A 94 -2.19 -0.86 -8.00
C ASP A 94 -1.52 -0.90 -6.62
N VAL A 95 -0.92 -2.04 -6.29
CA VAL A 95 -0.05 -2.21 -5.13
C VAL A 95 1.15 -3.07 -5.53
N TYR A 96 2.33 -2.69 -5.07
CA TYR A 96 3.53 -3.46 -5.35
C TYR A 96 4.60 -3.28 -4.28
N LEU A 97 5.43 -4.31 -4.13
CA LEU A 97 6.67 -4.21 -3.38
C LEU A 97 7.63 -3.29 -4.12
N CYS A 98 8.33 -2.46 -3.35
CA CYS A 98 9.33 -1.54 -3.87
C CYS A 98 10.56 -1.49 -2.99
N ASP A 99 11.60 -0.78 -3.42
CA ASP A 99 12.71 -0.40 -2.57
C ASP A 99 12.43 0.91 -1.80
N GLU A 100 13.40 1.39 -1.03
CA GLU A 100 13.29 2.65 -0.27
C GLU A 100 13.03 3.88 -1.15
N LYS A 101 13.37 3.81 -2.45
CA LYS A 101 13.16 4.89 -3.41
C LYS A 101 11.80 4.80 -4.11
N GLY A 102 11.09 3.68 -3.97
CA GLY A 102 9.82 3.41 -4.64
C GLY A 102 9.98 2.74 -5.98
N GLU A 103 11.16 2.20 -6.29
CA GLU A 103 11.36 1.39 -7.49
C GLU A 103 10.77 0.00 -7.26
N LYS A 104 9.90 -0.45 -8.16
CA LYS A 104 9.21 -1.75 -8.07
C LYS A 104 10.22 -2.92 -8.02
N THR A 105 9.94 -3.92 -7.18
CA THR A 105 10.76 -5.13 -7.02
C THR A 105 9.88 -6.37 -6.90
N ASP A 106 10.40 -7.51 -7.39
CA ASP A 106 9.78 -8.83 -7.23
C ASP A 106 10.33 -9.59 -6.01
N GLN A 107 11.21 -8.97 -5.23
CA GLN A 107 11.77 -9.55 -4.01
C GLN A 107 10.96 -9.10 -2.79
N ALA A 108 10.93 -9.94 -1.75
CA ALA A 108 10.36 -9.59 -0.46
C ALA A 108 10.90 -8.23 0.02
N SER A 109 10.01 -7.37 0.49
CA SER A 109 10.35 -5.99 0.85
C SER A 109 9.53 -5.52 2.04
N LYS A 110 10.12 -4.60 2.81
CA LYS A 110 9.42 -3.86 3.86
C LYS A 110 8.75 -2.59 3.34
N TYR A 111 8.90 -2.28 2.05
CA TYR A 111 8.30 -1.11 1.42
C TYR A 111 7.21 -1.55 0.45
N ILE A 112 6.02 -0.99 0.62
CA ILE A 112 4.86 -1.25 -0.23
C ILE A 112 4.39 0.08 -0.80
N GLN A 113 4.31 0.16 -2.12
CA GLN A 113 3.79 1.31 -2.83
C GLN A 113 2.34 1.03 -3.22
N PHE A 114 1.46 1.97 -2.90
CA PHE A 114 0.07 1.97 -3.35
C PHE A 114 -0.16 3.12 -4.33
N GLU A 115 -0.82 2.83 -5.44
CA GLU A 115 -1.35 3.83 -6.36
C GLU A 115 -2.85 4.01 -6.13
N LEU A 116 -3.31 5.24 -5.97
CA LEU A 116 -4.66 5.55 -5.49
C LEU A 116 -5.54 6.25 -6.52
N GLY A 117 -6.85 6.08 -6.34
CA GLY A 117 -7.92 6.87 -6.93
C GLY A 117 -7.77 8.35 -6.61
N VAL A 118 -7.87 9.17 -7.66
CA VAL A 118 -8.04 10.62 -7.54
C VAL A 118 -9.08 11.06 -8.57
N SER A 119 -10.07 11.79 -8.09
CA SER A 119 -11.14 12.36 -8.91
C SER A 119 -11.61 13.67 -8.27
N PRO A 120 -12.54 14.43 -8.90
CA PRO A 120 -13.08 15.65 -8.29
C PRO A 120 -13.72 15.43 -6.90
N THR A 121 -14.13 14.19 -6.58
CA THR A 121 -14.77 13.84 -5.30
C THR A 121 -13.92 12.94 -4.42
N GLU A 122 -12.72 12.54 -4.85
CA GLU A 122 -11.89 11.55 -4.17
C GLU A 122 -10.46 12.03 -4.03
N GLY A 123 -9.93 11.90 -2.81
CA GLY A 123 -8.51 11.95 -2.54
C GLY A 123 -7.86 13.32 -2.41
N SER A 124 -8.66 14.39 -2.46
CA SER A 124 -8.16 15.72 -2.15
C SER A 124 -7.82 15.84 -0.65
N PRO A 125 -6.60 16.24 -0.27
CA PRO A 125 -6.26 16.48 1.14
C PRO A 125 -6.66 17.88 1.63
N LEU A 126 -7.35 18.64 0.78
CA LEU A 126 -7.71 20.02 1.07
C LEU A 126 -9.13 20.12 1.63
N LEU A 127 -9.29 21.04 2.58
CA LEU A 127 -10.57 21.57 3.05
C LEU A 127 -10.79 22.92 2.38
N TYR A 128 -11.86 23.04 1.60
CA TYR A 128 -12.31 24.33 1.08
C TYR A 128 -13.22 25.01 2.10
N SER A 129 -12.86 26.20 2.58
CA SER A 129 -13.74 26.98 3.47
C SER A 129 -14.66 27.88 2.66
N ALA A 130 -15.96 27.60 2.65
CA ALA A 130 -16.96 28.48 2.04
C ALA A 130 -17.06 29.86 2.74
N LYS A 131 -16.58 29.98 3.98
CA LYS A 131 -16.61 31.23 4.76
C LYS A 131 -15.48 32.17 4.34
N THR A 132 -14.30 31.65 4.04
CA THR A 132 -13.12 32.46 3.70
C THR A 132 -12.81 32.46 2.20
N GLY A 133 -13.33 31.49 1.44
CA GLY A 133 -13.04 31.31 0.02
C GLY A 133 -11.68 30.68 -0.26
N PHE A 134 -10.99 30.14 0.74
CA PHE A 134 -9.65 29.57 0.61
C PHE A 134 -9.61 28.08 0.93
N ASN A 135 -8.64 27.39 0.31
CA ASN A 135 -8.28 26.02 0.65
C ASN A 135 -7.25 26.02 1.79
N THR A 136 -7.46 25.16 2.77
CA THR A 136 -6.47 24.80 3.79
C THR A 136 -6.17 23.31 3.71
N TRP A 137 -5.03 22.89 4.25
CA TRP A 137 -4.81 21.48 4.50
C TRP A 137 -5.84 20.97 5.51
N SER A 138 -6.40 19.80 5.27
CA SER A 138 -7.37 19.20 6.18
C SER A 138 -6.68 18.76 7.49
N GLY A 139 -7.27 19.12 8.63
CA GLY A 139 -6.80 18.73 9.96
C GLY A 139 -7.94 18.10 10.77
N PRO A 140 -8.11 16.76 10.75
CA PRO A 140 -7.16 15.75 10.29
C PRO A 140 -7.14 15.52 8.77
N TYR A 141 -6.06 14.93 8.27
CA TYR A 141 -6.02 14.16 7.03
C TYR A 141 -5.22 12.89 7.32
N GLU A 142 -5.92 11.77 7.42
CA GLU A 142 -5.35 10.49 7.86
C GLU A 142 -5.83 9.37 6.94
N LEU A 143 -4.99 8.36 6.74
CA LEU A 143 -5.32 7.14 6.02
C LEU A 143 -5.17 5.97 6.98
N ASN A 144 -6.24 5.20 7.13
CA ASN A 144 -6.23 3.92 7.83
C ASN A 144 -6.09 2.81 6.78
N ILE A 145 -4.91 2.20 6.73
CA ILE A 145 -4.55 1.13 5.79
C ILE A 145 -4.73 -0.19 6.51
N GLN A 146 -5.70 -0.98 6.08
CA GLN A 146 -6.13 -2.21 6.76
C GLN A 146 -5.99 -3.40 5.82
N LEU A 147 -5.83 -4.58 6.40
CA LEU A 147 -6.03 -5.82 5.67
C LEU A 147 -7.53 -6.04 5.44
N SER A 148 -7.89 -6.60 4.29
CA SER A 148 -9.24 -7.10 4.02
C SER A 148 -9.53 -8.36 4.84
N GLU A 149 -10.80 -8.77 4.91
CA GLU A 149 -11.21 -9.96 5.69
C GLU A 149 -10.57 -11.26 5.17
N ASP A 150 -10.32 -11.33 3.86
CA ASP A 150 -9.79 -12.50 3.16
C ASP A 150 -8.31 -12.33 2.75
N ALA A 151 -7.59 -11.35 3.34
CA ALA A 151 -6.21 -11.04 2.97
C ALA A 151 -5.27 -12.24 3.17
N ASP A 152 -4.45 -12.55 2.16
CA ASP A 152 -3.46 -13.64 2.18
C ASP A 152 -2.03 -13.08 2.16
N LEU A 153 -1.68 -12.37 3.23
CA LEU A 153 -0.37 -11.73 3.36
C LEU A 153 0.61 -12.61 4.13
N THR A 154 1.83 -12.74 3.62
CA THR A 154 2.91 -13.51 4.25
C THR A 154 4.17 -12.70 4.47
N SER A 155 4.90 -13.02 5.55
CA SER A 155 6.22 -12.49 5.90
C SER A 155 7.16 -13.66 6.19
N ASN A 156 8.23 -13.81 5.42
CA ASN A 156 9.20 -14.90 5.58
C ASN A 156 8.54 -16.29 5.60
N GLY A 157 7.50 -16.48 4.80
CA GLY A 157 6.71 -17.70 4.70
C GLY A 157 5.73 -17.95 5.85
N LYS A 158 5.48 -16.96 6.71
CA LYS A 158 4.50 -17.01 7.81
C LYS A 158 3.32 -16.11 7.51
N GLU A 159 2.13 -16.56 7.88
CA GLU A 159 0.90 -15.78 7.77
C GLU A 159 0.95 -14.53 8.66
N VAL A 160 0.57 -13.39 8.11
CA VAL A 160 0.45 -12.13 8.86
C VAL A 160 -0.90 -12.10 9.57
N THR A 161 -0.88 -12.17 10.89
CA THR A 161 -2.10 -12.20 11.72
C THR A 161 -2.44 -10.88 12.40
N SER A 162 -1.49 -9.94 12.40
CA SER A 162 -1.65 -8.61 12.97
C SER A 162 -0.98 -7.60 12.06
N TRP A 163 -1.71 -6.52 11.77
CA TRP A 163 -1.28 -5.44 10.89
C TRP A 163 -1.63 -4.12 11.55
N THR A 164 -0.65 -3.24 11.75
CA THR A 164 -0.87 -1.95 12.41
C THR A 164 -0.02 -0.88 11.75
N ILE A 165 -0.66 0.01 11.00
CA ILE A 165 -0.01 1.17 10.39
C ILE A 165 -0.48 2.42 11.13
N ASP A 166 0.46 3.30 11.48
CA ASP A 166 0.13 4.62 12.03
C ASP A 166 -0.83 5.35 11.10
N THR A 167 -1.93 5.92 11.60
CA THR A 167 -2.94 6.60 10.76
C THR A 167 -2.47 7.97 10.26
N ALA A 168 -1.55 8.60 10.99
CA ALA A 168 -0.92 9.85 10.60
C ALA A 168 0.28 9.57 9.69
N TYR A 169 0.32 10.22 8.52
CA TYR A 169 1.48 10.14 7.64
C TYR A 169 2.70 10.83 8.27
N THR A 170 3.89 10.29 7.99
CA THR A 170 5.17 10.80 8.52
C THR A 170 5.75 11.91 7.66
N GLU A 171 5.50 11.86 6.36
CA GLU A 171 6.02 12.80 5.38
C GLU A 171 4.99 13.06 4.27
N ARG A 172 5.00 14.29 3.76
CA ARG A 172 4.29 14.67 2.55
C ARG A 172 5.29 15.07 1.47
N VAL A 173 5.31 14.30 0.40
CA VAL A 173 6.05 14.60 -0.84
C VAL A 173 5.07 15.13 -1.88
N THR A 174 5.51 16.02 -2.74
CA THR A 174 4.72 16.59 -3.82
C THR A 174 5.44 16.44 -5.15
N SER A 175 4.69 16.48 -6.25
CA SER A 175 5.29 16.51 -7.59
C SER A 175 6.20 17.72 -7.82
N VAL A 176 6.19 18.74 -6.96
CA VAL A 176 7.10 19.89 -7.08
C VAL A 176 8.46 19.58 -6.43
N ASP A 177 8.50 18.67 -5.46
CA ASP A 177 9.72 18.36 -4.72
C ASP A 177 10.79 17.70 -5.62
N GLN A 178 10.38 17.04 -6.70
CA GLN A 178 11.32 16.50 -7.71
C GLN A 178 12.16 17.59 -8.41
N PHE A 179 11.76 18.86 -8.33
CA PHE A 179 12.47 19.99 -8.94
C PHE A 179 13.33 20.77 -7.95
N LYS A 180 13.35 20.38 -6.67
CA LYS A 180 14.24 20.97 -5.67
C LYS A 180 15.67 20.47 -5.98
N LYS A 181 16.54 21.42 -6.36
CA LYS A 181 17.97 21.19 -6.59
C LYS A 181 18.75 21.21 -5.28
#